data_AF-A0A5B7WWX2-F1
#
_entry.id   AF-A0A5B7WWX2-F1
#
_cell.length_a   1.000
_cell.length_b   1.000
_cell.length_c   1.000
_cell.angle_alpha   90.00
_cell.angle_beta   90.00
_cell.angle_gamma   90.00
#
_symmetry.space_group_name_H-M   'P 1'
#
loop_
_entity.id
_entity.type
_entity.pdbx_description
1 polymer ?
#
loop_
_entity_poly.entity_id
_entity_poly.type
_entity_poly.pdbx_seq_one_letter_code
_entity_poly.pdbx_strand_id
1 'polypeptide(L)'
;MAQKKKKKVRKQGHPARQEHRGKPANSAIMERQVDSLAADYVAWFESAYDDPEMGELALPSFELVRYSLGVYAEVTGALSATELRVEQLIEVLAAIVAFAEDQVQGDLTMQQGQMLLRSWQDYALFLDETGRWAGTEQQLQRLLEFAEGEDDSRFADMEDEGLFEHMRSVITGELRQAPLLAIGRRLSSWLGTGQPVQENGELTAEAFAEAQRQMADLMPDSRAFDVPAQLLRIYRSLLVSGVCDLRRHDVLAGEAAEDFAQEIDSEAGFAAVFNFVQAYVEDLLELAPAANSEMTSAWELCTGWIFEGLDGAALPVGQDTDPTVRQEQRDLAVGMLEELAWLGLITKDKGYHSTVSLSLMVESFIDSSVEEDPFDDSPEASPVPAGRQDGGEQENVTELEVIPGTGAETAGNETPGTELAEVIALPGARKPGTDQPQQPADGTVLQLKVTLRSAKPPIWRRVLVRPETRLDELHAIIQRSFAWDDSHLHSFSHGGRNGASYAPKPGGMDEDIDETTVTVGGLLSEPKDKLDYIYDFGDNWEHVIELEKVLADDRGTVPRCTGGRRMAPAEDSGGVWGWENIQAAVEDRKHPEHDEYRQWLGLGEGEVLDVAHFDKDEVNQRLSRLR
;
A
#
# COMPACT_ATOMS: atom_id res chain seq x y z
N MET A 1 32.56 13.68 68.89
CA MET A 1 31.72 12.51 68.52
C MET A 1 31.43 12.67 67.03
N ALA A 2 31.87 11.82 66.10
CA ALA A 2 31.58 10.38 65.90
C ALA A 2 30.12 10.15 65.43
N GLN A 3 29.80 9.35 64.38
CA GLN A 3 30.63 8.53 63.46
C GLN A 3 29.81 8.06 62.21
N LYS A 4 30.48 7.87 61.05
CA LYS A 4 30.29 6.81 59.99
C LYS A 4 28.95 6.70 59.19
N LYS A 5 28.99 6.64 57.83
CA LYS A 5 29.03 5.46 56.88
C LYS A 5 27.75 4.56 56.93
N LYS A 6 27.18 3.96 55.86
CA LYS A 6 27.71 3.47 54.55
C LYS A 6 26.56 3.11 53.54
N LYS A 7 26.89 2.88 52.25
CA LYS A 7 26.03 2.39 51.12
C LYS A 7 25.20 1.11 51.36
N LYS A 8 24.11 0.93 50.56
CA LYS A 8 23.74 -0.35 49.88
C LYS A 8 22.87 -0.10 48.62
N VAL A 9 22.92 -1.03 47.65
CA VAL A 9 22.20 -1.06 46.33
C VAL A 9 21.77 -2.52 46.03
N ARG A 10 20.80 -2.71 45.10
CA ARG A 10 20.14 -3.94 44.55
C ARG A 10 18.75 -4.25 45.17
N LYS A 11 17.74 -4.76 44.44
CA LYS A 11 17.68 -5.41 43.09
C LYS A 11 16.26 -5.36 42.45
N GLN A 12 16.20 -5.48 41.11
CA GLN A 12 15.11 -5.84 40.14
C GLN A 12 13.66 -6.18 40.57
N GLY A 13 12.71 -5.85 39.67
CA GLY A 13 11.36 -6.45 39.50
C GLY A 13 10.63 -5.91 38.25
N HIS A 14 10.11 -6.78 37.38
CA HIS A 14 9.56 -6.49 36.03
C HIS A 14 8.44 -5.43 35.96
N PRO A 15 8.33 -4.67 34.84
CA PRO A 15 7.14 -3.92 34.45
C PRO A 15 6.21 -4.70 33.50
N ALA A 16 6.16 -6.03 33.60
CA ALA A 16 5.07 -6.84 33.04
C ALA A 16 3.78 -6.59 33.85
N ARG A 17 3.24 -5.36 33.75
CA ARG A 17 2.09 -4.86 34.51
C ARG A 17 1.59 -3.48 34.07
N GLN A 18 1.26 -3.32 32.79
CA GLN A 18 0.29 -2.30 32.39
C GLN A 18 -0.51 -2.67 31.14
N GLU A 19 -1.07 -3.88 31.15
CA GLU A 19 -2.14 -4.25 30.22
C GLU A 19 -3.53 -3.86 30.76
N HIS A 20 -4.47 -3.72 29.80
CA HIS A 20 -5.94 -3.73 29.91
C HIS A 20 -6.70 -2.40 30.03
N ARG A 21 -7.09 -1.88 28.86
CA ARG A 21 -8.51 -1.73 28.40
C ARG A 21 -8.55 -1.17 26.96
N GLY A 22 -9.00 -1.87 25.92
CA GLY A 22 -9.32 -3.31 25.83
C GLY A 22 -9.97 -3.70 24.49
N LYS A 23 -9.36 -4.66 23.78
CA LYS A 23 -9.93 -5.48 22.70
C LYS A 23 -11.20 -6.23 23.16
N PRO A 24 -12.02 -6.82 22.26
CA PRO A 24 -13.01 -7.83 22.60
C PRO A 24 -12.40 -8.90 23.52
N ALA A 25 -13.03 -9.14 24.67
CA ALA A 25 -12.40 -9.91 25.74
C ALA A 25 -12.05 -11.36 25.35
N ASN A 26 -12.70 -11.90 24.32
CA ASN A 26 -12.54 -13.28 23.90
C ASN A 26 -11.32 -13.46 22.99
N SER A 27 -11.19 -12.64 21.94
CA SER A 27 -10.04 -12.64 21.02
C SER A 27 -8.73 -12.41 21.78
N ALA A 28 -8.67 -11.39 22.63
CA ALA A 28 -7.50 -11.11 23.48
C ALA A 28 -7.20 -12.18 24.56
N ILE A 29 -8.13 -13.10 24.86
CA ILE A 29 -7.88 -14.28 25.71
C ILE A 29 -7.38 -15.46 24.88
N MET A 30 -7.82 -15.56 23.62
CA MET A 30 -7.38 -16.54 22.64
C MET A 30 -5.92 -16.29 22.23
N GLU A 31 -5.61 -15.07 21.75
CA GLU A 31 -4.26 -14.65 21.33
C GLU A 31 -3.21 -15.06 22.37
N ARG A 32 -3.38 -14.63 23.63
CA ARG A 32 -2.46 -14.94 24.74
C ARG A 32 -2.25 -16.42 25.00
N GLN A 33 -3.24 -17.26 24.68
CA GLN A 33 -3.10 -18.71 24.80
C GLN A 33 -2.31 -19.27 23.64
N VAL A 34 -2.55 -18.79 22.42
CA VAL A 34 -1.76 -19.12 21.22
C VAL A 34 -0.31 -18.66 21.40
N ASP A 35 -0.06 -17.41 21.78
CA ASP A 35 1.29 -16.88 22.06
C ASP A 35 2.07 -17.76 23.07
N SER A 36 1.37 -18.30 24.07
CA SER A 36 1.97 -19.16 25.10
C SER A 36 2.39 -20.55 24.58
N LEU A 37 1.92 -20.92 23.38
CA LEU A 37 2.24 -22.18 22.70
C LEU A 37 3.31 -22.01 21.61
N ALA A 38 3.55 -20.79 21.11
CA ALA A 38 4.44 -20.53 19.96
C ALA A 38 5.82 -21.20 20.06
N ALA A 39 6.52 -21.01 21.19
CA ALA A 39 7.86 -21.59 21.40
C ALA A 39 7.84 -23.12 21.51
N ASP A 40 6.74 -23.71 21.99
CA ASP A 40 6.56 -25.16 22.04
C ASP A 40 6.17 -25.71 20.65
N TYR A 41 5.43 -24.94 19.85
CA TYR A 41 5.04 -25.30 18.48
C TYR A 41 6.24 -25.32 17.53
N VAL A 42 7.06 -24.25 17.51
CA VAL A 42 8.27 -24.19 16.66
C VAL A 42 9.22 -25.36 16.97
N ALA A 43 9.49 -25.62 18.26
CA ALA A 43 10.36 -26.74 18.67
C ALA A 43 9.77 -28.13 18.36
N TRP A 44 8.43 -28.26 18.28
CA TRP A 44 7.77 -29.47 17.79
C TRP A 44 7.87 -29.58 16.27
N PHE A 45 7.62 -28.50 15.53
CA PHE A 45 7.60 -28.46 14.07
C PHE A 45 8.98 -28.81 13.49
N GLU A 46 10.06 -28.19 14.01
CA GLU A 46 11.45 -28.54 13.68
C GLU A 46 11.73 -30.05 13.89
N SER A 47 11.19 -30.62 14.97
CA SER A 47 11.36 -32.05 15.30
C SER A 47 10.44 -32.99 14.50
N ALA A 48 9.36 -32.48 13.90
CA ALA A 48 8.41 -33.27 13.13
C ALA A 48 8.89 -33.50 11.68
N TYR A 49 9.54 -32.50 11.08
CA TYR A 49 10.02 -32.57 9.70
C TYR A 49 11.50 -32.96 9.54
N ASP A 50 12.35 -32.78 10.57
CA ASP A 50 13.80 -33.09 10.55
C ASP A 50 14.55 -32.44 9.35
N ASP A 51 14.06 -31.27 8.91
CA ASP A 51 14.54 -30.52 7.75
C ASP A 51 14.64 -29.01 8.09
N PRO A 52 15.84 -28.41 8.01
CA PRO A 52 16.04 -26.98 8.26
C PRO A 52 15.22 -26.06 7.34
N GLU A 53 15.02 -26.42 6.07
CA GLU A 53 14.27 -25.60 5.11
C GLU A 53 12.77 -25.59 5.45
N MET A 54 12.26 -26.66 6.08
CA MET A 54 10.89 -26.70 6.61
C MET A 54 10.76 -25.94 7.94
N GLY A 55 11.83 -25.85 8.74
CA GLY A 55 11.82 -25.12 10.02
C GLY A 55 11.47 -23.64 9.87
N GLU A 56 11.87 -23.01 8.75
CA GLU A 56 11.55 -21.63 8.41
C GLU A 56 10.04 -21.38 8.21
N LEU A 57 9.27 -22.43 7.89
CA LEU A 57 7.80 -22.36 7.74
C LEU A 57 7.04 -22.47 9.07
N ALA A 58 7.72 -22.79 10.19
CA ALA A 58 7.05 -23.00 11.48
C ALA A 58 6.34 -21.73 11.99
N LEU A 59 6.95 -20.55 11.87
CA LEU A 59 6.33 -19.29 12.30
C LEU A 59 5.20 -18.85 11.34
N PRO A 60 5.39 -18.79 10.01
CA PRO A 60 4.29 -18.51 9.07
C PRO A 60 3.08 -19.45 9.24
N SER A 61 3.33 -20.74 9.46
CA SER A 61 2.29 -21.73 9.73
C SER A 61 1.52 -21.42 11.03
N PHE A 62 2.23 -21.06 12.09
CA PHE A 62 1.63 -20.72 13.38
C PHE A 62 0.80 -19.42 13.32
N GLU A 63 1.23 -18.45 12.53
CA GLU A 63 0.53 -17.17 12.36
C GLU A 63 -0.81 -17.32 11.63
N LEU A 64 -0.89 -18.18 10.60
CA LEU A 64 -2.16 -18.53 9.96
C LEU A 64 -3.17 -19.16 10.94
N VAL A 65 -2.68 -20.00 11.86
CA VAL A 65 -3.48 -20.59 12.93
C VAL A 65 -3.87 -19.53 13.98
N ARG A 66 -2.97 -18.61 14.34
CA ARG A 66 -3.25 -17.50 15.28
C ARG A 66 -4.35 -16.59 14.75
N TYR A 67 -4.24 -16.15 13.49
CA TYR A 67 -5.23 -15.33 12.79
C TYR A 67 -6.61 -16.00 12.80
N SER A 68 -6.69 -17.22 12.28
CA SER A 68 -7.97 -17.95 12.19
C SER A 68 -8.56 -18.35 13.56
N LEU A 69 -7.73 -18.53 14.60
CA LEU A 69 -8.20 -18.66 15.99
C LEU A 69 -8.78 -17.35 16.55
N GLY A 70 -8.26 -16.18 16.13
CA GLY A 70 -8.84 -14.87 16.43
C GLY A 70 -10.26 -14.76 15.88
N VAL A 71 -10.42 -14.97 14.57
CA VAL A 71 -11.73 -15.00 13.88
C VAL A 71 -12.69 -16.00 14.56
N TYR A 72 -12.21 -17.22 14.85
CA TYR A 72 -12.98 -18.24 15.57
C TYR A 72 -13.41 -17.81 16.98
N ALA A 73 -12.56 -17.10 17.73
CA ALA A 73 -12.87 -16.60 19.07
C ALA A 73 -13.98 -15.54 19.05
N GLU A 74 -14.03 -14.71 18.00
CA GLU A 74 -15.02 -13.66 17.83
C GLU A 74 -16.37 -14.20 17.33
N VAL A 75 -16.36 -14.97 16.24
CA VAL A 75 -17.57 -15.57 15.64
C VAL A 75 -18.27 -16.48 16.65
N THR A 76 -17.53 -17.31 17.39
CA THR A 76 -18.12 -18.35 18.24
C THR A 76 -18.16 -18.00 19.73
N GLY A 77 -17.45 -16.95 20.15
CA GLY A 77 -17.22 -16.62 21.56
C GLY A 77 -16.27 -17.60 22.27
N ALA A 78 -15.39 -18.30 21.54
CA ALA A 78 -14.45 -19.24 22.13
C ALA A 78 -13.36 -18.54 22.96
N LEU A 79 -12.80 -19.25 23.94
CA LEU A 79 -11.82 -18.75 24.90
C LEU A 79 -10.62 -19.68 25.09
N SER A 80 -10.44 -20.69 24.23
CA SER A 80 -9.37 -21.68 24.38
C SER A 80 -8.82 -22.09 23.02
N ALA A 81 -7.49 -22.04 22.92
CA ALA A 81 -6.74 -22.46 21.74
C ALA A 81 -6.59 -23.99 21.65
N THR A 82 -7.03 -24.75 22.69
CA THR A 82 -6.87 -26.21 22.77
C THR A 82 -8.16 -26.97 23.12
N GLU A 83 -9.20 -26.28 23.61
CA GLU A 83 -10.57 -26.80 23.79
C GLU A 83 -11.48 -26.27 22.67
N LEU A 84 -11.30 -26.85 21.48
CA LEU A 84 -11.91 -26.37 20.24
C LEU A 84 -13.25 -27.06 19.94
N ARG A 85 -14.28 -26.28 19.57
CA ARG A 85 -15.55 -26.80 19.04
C ARG A 85 -15.37 -27.09 17.55
N VAL A 86 -14.84 -28.27 17.24
CA VAL A 86 -14.35 -28.65 15.89
C VAL A 86 -15.32 -28.31 14.75
N GLU A 87 -16.61 -28.62 14.81
CA GLU A 87 -17.52 -28.28 13.70
C GLU A 87 -17.61 -26.76 13.47
N GLN A 88 -17.67 -25.95 14.53
CA GLN A 88 -17.70 -24.47 14.42
C GLN A 88 -16.35 -23.87 14.02
N LEU A 89 -15.26 -24.59 14.26
CA LEU A 89 -13.94 -24.24 13.75
C LEU A 89 -13.86 -24.54 12.25
N ILE A 90 -14.31 -25.73 11.83
CA ILE A 90 -14.40 -26.12 10.41
C ILE A 90 -15.27 -25.13 9.63
N GLU A 91 -16.42 -24.71 10.16
CA GLU A 91 -17.26 -23.64 9.58
C GLU A 91 -16.47 -22.34 9.36
N VAL A 92 -15.68 -21.89 10.35
CA VAL A 92 -14.86 -20.67 10.24
C VAL A 92 -13.70 -20.85 9.26
N LEU A 93 -12.99 -21.98 9.29
CA LEU A 93 -11.85 -22.23 8.39
C LEU A 93 -12.30 -22.36 6.93
N ALA A 94 -13.42 -23.04 6.68
CA ALA A 94 -14.01 -23.12 5.35
C ALA A 94 -14.46 -21.75 4.84
N ALA A 95 -14.98 -20.86 5.71
CA ALA A 95 -15.32 -19.49 5.34
C ALA A 95 -14.09 -18.65 4.99
N ILE A 96 -12.98 -18.79 5.72
CA ILE A 96 -11.71 -18.08 5.41
C ILE A 96 -11.13 -18.57 4.08
N VAL A 97 -11.13 -19.89 3.84
CA VAL A 97 -10.68 -20.48 2.56
C VAL A 97 -11.56 -20.01 1.40
N ALA A 98 -12.88 -20.10 1.52
CA ALA A 98 -13.81 -19.67 0.47
C ALA A 98 -13.72 -18.15 0.18
N PHE A 99 -13.46 -17.32 1.19
CA PHE A 99 -13.22 -15.89 1.00
C PHE A 99 -11.94 -15.63 0.20
N ALA A 100 -10.84 -16.32 0.51
CA ALA A 100 -9.60 -16.22 -0.27
C ALA A 100 -9.79 -16.69 -1.73
N GLU A 101 -10.61 -17.72 -1.96
CA GLU A 101 -10.91 -18.26 -3.30
C GLU A 101 -11.83 -17.34 -4.14
N ASP A 102 -12.76 -16.60 -3.52
CA ASP A 102 -13.74 -15.75 -4.23
C ASP A 102 -13.15 -14.39 -4.67
N GLN A 103 -12.14 -13.87 -3.98
CA GLN A 103 -11.54 -12.57 -4.31
C GLN A 103 -10.63 -12.58 -5.55
N VAL A 104 -10.15 -13.76 -6.01
CA VAL A 104 -9.27 -13.89 -7.19
C VAL A 104 -9.58 -15.16 -7.99
N GLN A 105 -9.89 -15.03 -9.28
CA GLN A 105 -9.97 -16.18 -10.19
C GLN A 105 -8.56 -16.69 -10.55
N GLY A 106 -8.03 -17.68 -9.82
CA GLY A 106 -6.76 -18.34 -10.19
C GLY A 106 -6.25 -19.40 -9.21
N ASP A 107 -5.25 -20.18 -9.65
CA ASP A 107 -4.62 -21.27 -8.86
C ASP A 107 -3.84 -20.80 -7.62
N LEU A 108 -3.53 -19.50 -7.50
CA LEU A 108 -2.66 -18.95 -6.45
C LEU A 108 -3.35 -18.80 -5.08
N THR A 109 -4.61 -18.36 -5.04
CA THR A 109 -5.39 -18.28 -3.80
C THR A 109 -5.78 -19.66 -3.28
N MET A 110 -5.99 -20.62 -4.18
CA MET A 110 -6.13 -22.04 -3.83
C MET A 110 -4.88 -22.56 -3.06
N GLN A 111 -3.67 -22.08 -3.36
CA GLN A 111 -2.47 -22.41 -2.58
C GLN A 111 -2.47 -21.76 -1.18
N GLN A 112 -2.96 -20.53 -1.04
CA GLN A 112 -3.09 -19.86 0.27
C GLN A 112 -4.11 -20.58 1.16
N GLY A 113 -5.28 -20.95 0.61
CA GLY A 113 -6.29 -21.75 1.31
C GLY A 113 -5.77 -23.13 1.73
N GLN A 114 -5.04 -23.82 0.84
CA GLN A 114 -4.36 -25.08 1.16
C GLN A 114 -3.27 -24.91 2.23
N MET A 115 -2.54 -23.81 2.23
CA MET A 115 -1.53 -23.51 3.26
C MET A 115 -2.17 -23.32 4.63
N LEU A 116 -3.28 -22.59 4.74
CA LEU A 116 -4.05 -22.48 5.99
C LEU A 116 -4.54 -23.84 6.49
N LEU A 117 -5.12 -24.67 5.62
CA LEU A 117 -5.59 -26.01 6.00
C LEU A 117 -4.44 -26.90 6.47
N ARG A 118 -3.30 -26.88 5.77
CA ARG A 118 -2.09 -27.61 6.18
C ARG A 118 -1.55 -27.14 7.53
N SER A 119 -1.48 -25.83 7.77
CA SER A 119 -1.09 -25.28 9.08
C SER A 119 -2.01 -25.74 10.21
N TRP A 120 -3.30 -25.95 9.92
CA TRP A 120 -4.25 -26.54 10.86
C TRP A 120 -4.09 -28.04 11.08
N GLN A 121 -3.65 -28.80 10.07
CA GLN A 121 -3.22 -30.19 10.24
C GLN A 121 -2.05 -30.24 11.23
N ASP A 122 -1.04 -29.41 11.00
CA ASP A 122 0.20 -29.39 11.79
C ASP A 122 -0.08 -28.92 13.23
N TYR A 123 -0.93 -27.91 13.43
CA TYR A 123 -1.35 -27.48 14.77
C TYR A 123 -2.23 -28.50 15.50
N ALA A 124 -3.10 -29.23 14.80
CA ALA A 124 -3.88 -30.32 15.40
C ALA A 124 -2.97 -31.46 15.87
N LEU A 125 -1.97 -31.85 15.07
CA LEU A 125 -0.95 -32.84 15.43
C LEU A 125 -0.09 -32.38 16.60
N PHE A 126 0.39 -31.13 16.60
CA PHE A 126 1.09 -30.52 17.74
C PHE A 126 0.29 -30.64 19.03
N LEU A 127 -1.01 -30.30 19.01
CA LEU A 127 -1.85 -30.37 20.20
C LEU A 127 -2.01 -31.81 20.70
N ASP A 128 -2.14 -32.80 19.82
CA ASP A 128 -2.26 -34.21 20.22
C ASP A 128 -0.94 -34.78 20.76
N GLU A 129 0.15 -34.69 20.00
CA GLU A 129 1.44 -35.29 20.36
C GLU A 129 2.03 -34.69 21.64
N THR A 130 1.72 -33.43 21.93
CA THR A 130 2.13 -32.75 23.16
C THR A 130 1.14 -32.92 24.32
N GLY A 131 0.03 -33.63 24.11
CA GLY A 131 -1.00 -33.90 25.13
C GLY A 131 -1.79 -32.67 25.56
N ARG A 132 -1.89 -31.67 24.68
CA ARG A 132 -2.60 -30.39 24.90
C ARG A 132 -4.02 -30.39 24.31
N TRP A 133 -4.32 -31.28 23.37
CA TRP A 133 -5.66 -31.48 22.79
C TRP A 133 -6.67 -31.84 23.89
N ALA A 134 -7.70 -31.02 24.07
CA ALA A 134 -8.75 -31.25 25.07
C ALA A 134 -10.02 -31.92 24.50
N GLY A 135 -10.08 -32.11 23.18
CA GLY A 135 -11.19 -32.79 22.50
C GLY A 135 -11.13 -34.32 22.61
N THR A 136 -12.07 -34.99 21.94
CA THR A 136 -12.02 -36.44 21.75
C THR A 136 -11.20 -36.82 20.52
N GLU A 137 -10.74 -38.07 20.47
CA GLU A 137 -10.12 -38.70 19.29
C GLU A 137 -10.93 -38.47 18.00
N GLN A 138 -12.26 -38.61 18.10
CA GLN A 138 -13.17 -38.46 16.96
C GLN A 138 -13.23 -37.01 16.45
N GLN A 139 -13.03 -36.04 17.34
CA GLN A 139 -12.97 -34.62 16.97
C GLN A 139 -11.62 -34.26 16.38
N LEU A 140 -10.52 -34.84 16.89
CA LEU A 140 -9.19 -34.66 16.30
C LEU A 140 -9.16 -35.21 14.87
N GLN A 141 -9.57 -36.48 14.70
CA GLN A 141 -9.65 -37.13 13.40
C GLN A 141 -10.54 -36.35 12.42
N ARG A 142 -11.67 -35.80 12.89
CA ARG A 142 -12.56 -34.97 12.07
C ARG A 142 -11.91 -33.66 11.59
N LEU A 143 -11.08 -33.03 12.43
CA LEU A 143 -10.33 -31.82 12.06
C LEU A 143 -9.21 -32.15 11.08
N LEU A 144 -8.47 -33.24 11.30
CA LEU A 144 -7.42 -33.73 10.40
C LEU A 144 -7.99 -34.13 9.02
N GLU A 145 -9.11 -34.86 8.98
CA GLU A 145 -9.79 -35.23 7.72
C GLU A 145 -10.28 -34.02 6.91
N PHE A 146 -10.63 -32.91 7.59
CA PHE A 146 -10.97 -31.65 6.94
C PHE A 146 -9.72 -30.94 6.38
N ALA A 147 -8.63 -30.94 7.15
CA ALA A 147 -7.37 -30.29 6.81
C ALA A 147 -6.55 -31.01 5.71
N GLU A 148 -6.55 -32.35 5.69
CA GLU A 148 -5.78 -33.18 4.75
C GLU A 148 -6.32 -33.16 3.33
N GLY A 149 -7.64 -33.15 3.18
CA GLY A 149 -8.31 -32.83 1.93
C GLY A 149 -8.02 -33.75 0.72
N GLU A 150 -8.57 -34.97 0.71
CA GLU A 150 -8.79 -35.71 -0.54
C GLU A 150 -10.15 -35.36 -1.18
N ASP A 151 -10.19 -35.28 -2.53
CA ASP A 151 -11.36 -35.12 -3.43
C ASP A 151 -11.86 -33.67 -3.70
N ASP A 152 -11.86 -33.25 -4.97
CA ASP A 152 -12.35 -31.95 -5.50
C ASP A 152 -13.87 -31.73 -5.35
N SER A 153 -14.59 -32.71 -4.80
CA SER A 153 -16.04 -32.67 -4.60
C SER A 153 -16.48 -31.88 -3.37
N ARG A 154 -15.55 -31.49 -2.49
CA ARG A 154 -15.81 -30.97 -1.13
C ARG A 154 -16.61 -29.67 -1.05
N PHE A 155 -16.59 -28.84 -2.10
CA PHE A 155 -17.32 -27.56 -2.13
C PHE A 155 -18.71 -27.66 -2.79
N ALA A 156 -19.12 -28.82 -3.30
CA ALA A 156 -20.38 -28.98 -4.02
C ALA A 156 -21.64 -28.97 -3.13
N ASP A 157 -21.50 -29.21 -1.82
CA ASP A 157 -22.61 -29.34 -0.86
C ASP A 157 -22.58 -28.26 0.26
N MET A 158 -21.69 -27.26 0.17
CA MET A 158 -21.55 -26.16 1.15
C MET A 158 -22.20 -24.84 0.69
N GLU A 159 -23.39 -24.93 0.07
CA GLU A 159 -24.33 -23.80 0.00
C GLU A 159 -24.93 -23.54 1.39
N ASP A 160 -24.26 -22.73 2.23
CA ASP A 160 -24.90 -22.16 3.43
C ASP A 160 -24.73 -20.63 3.46
N GLU A 161 -25.67 -19.95 2.78
CA GLU A 161 -25.76 -18.50 2.59
C GLU A 161 -25.77 -17.69 3.92
N GLY A 162 -25.86 -18.35 5.08
CA GLY A 162 -26.13 -17.74 6.37
C GLY A 162 -25.11 -16.73 6.90
N LEU A 163 -23.80 -16.98 6.79
CA LEU A 163 -22.77 -16.08 7.36
C LEU A 163 -22.41 -14.95 6.40
N PHE A 164 -22.24 -15.25 5.11
CA PHE A 164 -22.00 -14.25 4.07
C PHE A 164 -23.17 -13.24 4.01
N GLU A 165 -24.42 -13.73 3.97
CA GLU A 165 -25.58 -12.83 3.99
C GLU A 165 -25.69 -12.07 5.33
N HIS A 166 -25.17 -12.61 6.44
CA HIS A 166 -25.12 -11.87 7.71
C HIS A 166 -24.11 -10.71 7.67
N MET A 167 -22.86 -10.94 7.24
CA MET A 167 -21.85 -9.89 7.10
C MET A 167 -22.28 -8.87 6.05
N ARG A 168 -22.74 -9.33 4.88
CA ARG A 168 -23.32 -8.48 3.82
C ARG A 168 -24.48 -7.65 4.36
N SER A 169 -25.37 -8.22 5.18
CA SER A 169 -26.49 -7.49 5.81
C SER A 169 -26.03 -6.42 6.80
N VAL A 170 -24.98 -6.68 7.59
CA VAL A 170 -24.38 -5.70 8.51
C VAL A 170 -23.76 -4.53 7.74
N ILE A 171 -22.87 -4.82 6.78
CA ILE A 171 -22.22 -3.82 5.92
C ILE A 171 -23.27 -3.01 5.14
N THR A 172 -24.25 -3.70 4.53
CA THR A 172 -25.40 -3.07 3.86
C THR A 172 -26.19 -2.17 4.81
N GLY A 173 -26.36 -2.58 6.06
CA GLY A 173 -27.02 -1.80 7.10
C GLY A 173 -26.29 -0.51 7.47
N GLU A 174 -24.96 -0.57 7.57
CA GLU A 174 -24.08 0.58 7.83
C GLU A 174 -24.03 1.52 6.62
N LEU A 175 -23.60 1.02 5.46
CA LEU A 175 -23.39 1.83 4.25
C LEU A 175 -24.68 2.43 3.70
N ARG A 176 -25.85 1.78 3.86
CA ARG A 176 -27.16 2.38 3.53
C ARG A 176 -27.43 3.67 4.30
N GLN A 177 -26.94 3.76 5.53
CA GLN A 177 -27.16 4.90 6.43
C GLN A 177 -26.03 5.93 6.37
N ALA A 178 -24.87 5.57 5.80
CA ALA A 178 -23.70 6.43 5.66
C ALA A 178 -23.99 7.64 4.75
N PRO A 179 -23.83 8.89 5.23
CA PRO A 179 -23.94 10.09 4.40
C PRO A 179 -22.99 10.09 3.19
N LEU A 180 -21.83 9.42 3.29
CA LEU A 180 -20.92 9.19 2.16
C LEU A 180 -21.64 8.60 0.94
N LEU A 181 -22.48 7.57 1.12
CA LEU A 181 -23.22 6.93 0.03
C LEU A 181 -24.28 7.87 -0.56
N ALA A 182 -25.00 8.62 0.29
CA ALA A 182 -26.00 9.57 -0.16
C ALA A 182 -25.39 10.71 -1.00
N ILE A 183 -24.21 11.20 -0.61
CA ILE A 183 -23.47 12.21 -1.36
C ILE A 183 -22.92 11.61 -2.65
N GLY A 184 -22.25 10.45 -2.59
CA GLY A 184 -21.71 9.75 -3.76
C GLY A 184 -22.78 9.51 -4.83
N ARG A 185 -23.97 9.01 -4.45
CA ARG A 185 -25.10 8.80 -5.36
C ARG A 185 -25.64 10.08 -5.98
N ARG A 186 -25.82 11.14 -5.18
CA ARG A 186 -26.31 12.43 -5.73
C ARG A 186 -25.26 13.09 -6.62
N LEU A 187 -23.99 13.03 -6.25
CA LEU A 187 -22.88 13.56 -7.03
C LEU A 187 -22.73 12.80 -8.34
N SER A 188 -22.70 11.47 -8.32
CA SER A 188 -22.71 10.61 -9.52
C SER A 188 -23.88 10.92 -10.46
N SER A 189 -25.11 11.01 -9.93
CA SER A 189 -26.30 11.36 -10.72
C SER A 189 -26.21 12.76 -11.36
N TRP A 190 -25.60 13.73 -10.67
CA TRP A 190 -25.34 15.06 -11.22
C TRP A 190 -24.21 15.05 -12.26
N LEU A 191 -23.09 14.35 -12.00
CA LEU A 191 -21.98 14.18 -12.94
C LEU A 191 -22.42 13.51 -14.24
N GLY A 192 -23.27 12.49 -14.16
CA GLY A 192 -23.84 11.77 -15.31
C GLY A 192 -24.65 12.63 -16.29
N THR A 193 -24.88 13.91 -15.98
CA THR A 193 -25.50 14.88 -16.92
C THR A 193 -24.50 15.54 -17.89
N GLY A 194 -23.20 15.25 -17.79
CA GLY A 194 -22.16 15.83 -18.64
C GLY A 194 -21.58 17.11 -18.03
N GLN A 195 -20.82 16.96 -16.93
CA GLN A 195 -20.27 18.09 -16.19
C GLN A 195 -18.86 18.45 -16.65
N PRO A 196 -18.55 19.73 -16.96
CA PRO A 196 -17.32 20.10 -17.63
C PRO A 196 -16.10 20.07 -16.71
N VAL A 197 -15.04 19.41 -17.18
CA VAL A 197 -13.72 19.30 -16.54
C VAL A 197 -12.65 20.12 -17.26
N GLN A 198 -11.61 20.44 -16.51
CA GLN A 198 -10.38 21.07 -16.96
C GLN A 198 -9.49 20.06 -17.73
N GLU A 199 -8.38 20.52 -18.31
CA GLU A 199 -7.45 19.63 -19.04
C GLU A 199 -6.75 18.58 -18.16
N ASN A 200 -6.76 18.75 -16.83
CA ASN A 200 -6.22 17.80 -15.85
C ASN A 200 -7.27 16.79 -15.33
N GLY A 201 -8.50 16.82 -15.82
CA GLY A 201 -9.59 15.93 -15.39
C GLY A 201 -10.36 16.36 -14.14
N GLU A 202 -9.95 17.45 -13.48
CA GLU A 202 -10.71 18.02 -12.35
C GLU A 202 -11.90 18.84 -12.87
N LEU A 203 -13.00 18.90 -12.10
CA LEU A 203 -14.13 19.77 -12.40
C LEU A 203 -13.66 21.22 -12.62
N THR A 204 -14.23 21.90 -13.60
CA THR A 204 -14.04 23.35 -13.76
C THR A 204 -14.49 24.08 -12.49
N ALA A 205 -13.87 25.22 -12.16
CA ALA A 205 -14.23 25.98 -10.95
C ALA A 205 -15.73 26.33 -10.89
N GLU A 206 -16.38 26.54 -12.04
CA GLU A 206 -17.82 26.76 -12.15
C GLU A 206 -18.64 25.49 -11.82
N ALA A 207 -18.25 24.35 -12.39
CA ALA A 207 -18.89 23.05 -12.13
C ALA A 207 -18.67 22.59 -10.68
N PHE A 208 -17.46 22.75 -10.14
CA PHE A 208 -17.15 22.40 -8.74
C PHE A 208 -17.96 23.27 -7.76
N ALA A 209 -18.07 24.58 -8.02
CA ALA A 209 -18.92 25.46 -7.22
C ALA A 209 -20.42 25.12 -7.35
N GLU A 210 -20.86 24.54 -8.47
CA GLU A 210 -22.22 23.99 -8.61
C GLU A 210 -22.39 22.67 -7.85
N ALA A 211 -21.42 21.75 -7.92
CA ALA A 211 -21.41 20.52 -7.12
C ALA A 211 -21.56 20.83 -5.62
N GLN A 212 -20.79 21.81 -5.12
CA GLN A 212 -20.92 22.29 -3.74
C GLN A 212 -22.32 22.81 -3.41
N ARG A 213 -23.00 23.50 -4.34
CA ARG A 213 -24.39 23.95 -4.15
C ARG A 213 -25.40 22.79 -4.17
N GLN A 214 -25.18 21.78 -5.01
CA GLN A 214 -26.05 20.61 -5.16
C GLN A 214 -25.93 19.61 -3.99
N MET A 215 -24.80 19.60 -3.28
CA MET A 215 -24.58 18.79 -2.08
C MET A 215 -24.79 19.58 -0.76
N ALA A 216 -25.10 20.88 -0.81
CA ALA A 216 -25.09 21.75 0.36
C ALA A 216 -26.04 21.34 1.50
N ASP A 217 -27.16 20.68 1.20
CA ASP A 217 -28.11 20.13 2.18
C ASP A 217 -27.70 18.77 2.77
N LEU A 218 -26.73 18.10 2.14
CA LEU A 218 -26.12 16.86 2.65
C LEU A 218 -24.87 17.15 3.49
N MET A 219 -24.11 18.19 3.14
CA MET A 219 -22.86 18.61 3.81
C MET A 219 -23.12 19.24 5.19
N PRO A 220 -22.15 19.18 6.12
CA PRO A 220 -22.33 19.71 7.47
C PRO A 220 -22.20 21.24 7.52
N ASP A 221 -23.04 21.90 8.32
CA ASP A 221 -23.04 23.36 8.58
C ASP A 221 -21.77 23.90 9.31
N SER A 222 -20.77 23.03 9.57
CA SER A 222 -19.63 23.34 10.44
C SER A 222 -18.48 24.01 9.69
N ARG A 223 -17.89 25.05 10.30
CA ARG A 223 -16.66 25.70 9.81
C ARG A 223 -15.38 24.90 10.07
N ALA A 224 -15.47 23.75 10.75
CA ALA A 224 -14.34 22.89 11.03
C ALA A 224 -14.06 21.86 9.92
N PHE A 225 -14.94 21.76 8.91
CA PHE A 225 -14.92 20.73 7.88
C PHE A 225 -14.47 21.35 6.55
N ASP A 226 -13.47 20.75 5.88
CA ASP A 226 -13.08 21.17 4.54
C ASP A 226 -13.99 20.52 3.49
N VAL A 227 -15.22 21.03 3.42
CA VAL A 227 -16.23 20.60 2.42
C VAL A 227 -15.68 20.60 0.98
N PRO A 228 -14.88 21.58 0.51
CA PRO A 228 -14.14 21.47 -0.74
C PRO A 228 -13.27 20.20 -0.83
N ALA A 229 -12.35 19.96 0.11
CA ALA A 229 -11.46 18.80 0.07
C ALA A 229 -12.23 17.48 0.11
N GLN A 230 -13.27 17.40 0.94
CA GLN A 230 -14.11 16.21 1.07
C GLN A 230 -14.94 15.93 -0.19
N LEU A 231 -15.52 16.96 -0.82
CA LEU A 231 -16.23 16.79 -2.09
C LEU A 231 -15.29 16.37 -3.23
N LEU A 232 -14.03 16.85 -3.22
CA LEU A 232 -13.00 16.45 -4.18
C LEU A 232 -12.56 14.99 -3.96
N ARG A 233 -12.42 14.55 -2.71
CA ARG A 233 -12.14 13.14 -2.35
C ARG A 233 -13.24 12.22 -2.86
N ILE A 234 -14.50 12.51 -2.52
CA ILE A 234 -15.67 11.74 -2.99
C ILE A 234 -15.76 11.72 -4.52
N TYR A 235 -15.44 12.83 -5.20
CA TYR A 235 -15.37 12.88 -6.67
C TYR A 235 -14.31 11.93 -7.23
N ARG A 236 -13.12 11.85 -6.62
CA ARG A 236 -12.05 10.92 -7.04
C ARG A 236 -12.45 9.48 -6.81
N SER A 237 -13.05 9.15 -5.67
CA SER A 237 -13.52 7.78 -5.38
C SER A 237 -14.56 7.30 -6.40
N LEU A 238 -15.43 8.19 -6.90
CA LEU A 238 -16.37 7.88 -8.00
C LEU A 238 -15.68 7.63 -9.35
N LEU A 239 -14.52 8.24 -9.61
CA LEU A 239 -13.72 7.96 -10.81
C LEU A 239 -12.95 6.63 -10.67
N VAL A 240 -12.32 6.41 -9.51
CA VAL A 240 -11.53 5.20 -9.22
C VAL A 240 -12.41 3.95 -9.24
N SER A 241 -13.62 4.01 -8.68
CA SER A 241 -14.57 2.89 -8.70
C SER A 241 -15.30 2.67 -10.03
N GLY A 242 -14.97 3.41 -11.09
CA GLY A 242 -15.60 3.27 -12.42
C GLY A 242 -17.06 3.72 -12.49
N VAL A 243 -17.59 4.37 -11.44
CA VAL A 243 -18.95 4.92 -11.39
C VAL A 243 -19.07 6.19 -12.26
N CYS A 244 -17.96 6.89 -12.49
CA CYS A 244 -17.87 8.06 -13.35
C CYS A 244 -16.65 7.97 -14.28
N ASP A 245 -16.84 8.35 -15.54
CA ASP A 245 -15.80 8.35 -16.57
C ASP A 245 -15.45 9.77 -17.02
N LEU A 246 -14.17 10.02 -17.31
CA LEU A 246 -13.71 11.23 -18.00
C LEU A 246 -13.76 11.04 -19.52
N ARG A 247 -14.62 11.77 -20.23
CA ARG A 247 -14.78 11.67 -21.69
C ARG A 247 -14.85 13.05 -22.35
N ARG A 248 -13.89 13.38 -23.23
CA ARG A 248 -13.91 14.59 -24.10
C ARG A 248 -14.13 15.94 -23.38
N HIS A 249 -13.56 16.12 -22.19
CA HIS A 249 -13.71 17.28 -21.29
C HIS A 249 -15.03 17.36 -20.50
N ASP A 250 -15.84 16.30 -20.48
CA ASP A 250 -16.96 16.15 -19.57
C ASP A 250 -16.76 14.90 -18.67
N VAL A 251 -17.31 14.91 -17.46
CA VAL A 251 -17.57 13.70 -16.69
C VAL A 251 -18.91 13.12 -17.15
N LEU A 252 -18.98 11.81 -17.33
CA LEU A 252 -20.20 11.07 -17.64
C LEU A 252 -20.34 9.87 -16.68
N ALA A 253 -21.52 9.25 -16.68
CA ALA A 253 -21.72 7.97 -16.04
C ALA A 253 -20.77 6.92 -16.65
N GLY A 254 -20.00 6.24 -15.79
CA GLY A 254 -19.17 5.10 -16.18
C GLY A 254 -19.99 3.81 -16.29
N GLU A 255 -19.33 2.68 -16.58
CA GLU A 255 -20.04 1.40 -16.75
C GLU A 255 -20.65 0.90 -15.43
N ALA A 256 -20.00 1.12 -14.29
CA ALA A 256 -20.51 0.77 -12.96
C ALA A 256 -21.62 1.73 -12.44
N ALA A 257 -22.00 2.75 -13.20
CA ALA A 257 -22.97 3.76 -12.75
C ALA A 257 -24.39 3.22 -12.61
N GLU A 258 -24.80 2.26 -13.45
CA GLU A 258 -26.12 1.64 -13.36
C GLU A 258 -26.23 0.79 -12.07
N ASP A 259 -25.18 0.05 -11.74
CA ASP A 259 -25.10 -0.79 -10.54
C ASP A 259 -25.02 0.04 -9.26
N PHE A 260 -24.19 1.08 -9.23
CA PHE A 260 -24.10 2.01 -8.10
C PHE A 260 -25.43 2.73 -7.77
N ALA A 261 -26.31 2.87 -8.76
CA ALA A 261 -27.64 3.46 -8.61
C ALA A 261 -28.71 2.47 -8.10
N GLN A 262 -28.43 1.16 -8.04
CA GLN A 262 -29.38 0.14 -7.56
C GLN A 262 -29.62 0.23 -6.03
N GLU A 263 -30.55 -0.57 -5.50
CA GLU A 263 -30.64 -0.77 -4.05
C GLU A 263 -29.40 -1.56 -3.58
N ILE A 264 -28.78 -1.14 -2.48
CA ILE A 264 -27.57 -1.77 -1.93
C ILE A 264 -27.79 -3.24 -1.50
N ASP A 265 -29.06 -3.66 -1.37
CA ASP A 265 -29.44 -5.05 -1.13
C ASP A 265 -29.21 -5.97 -2.34
N SER A 266 -29.14 -5.42 -3.56
CA SER A 266 -28.78 -6.22 -4.75
C SER A 266 -27.29 -6.52 -4.77
N GLU A 267 -26.90 -7.65 -5.35
CA GLU A 267 -25.51 -8.09 -5.48
C GLU A 267 -24.63 -7.04 -6.18
N ALA A 268 -25.07 -6.60 -7.37
CA ALA A 268 -24.40 -5.53 -8.13
C ALA A 268 -24.40 -4.18 -7.39
N GLY A 269 -25.51 -3.84 -6.72
CA GLY A 269 -25.64 -2.61 -5.92
C GLY A 269 -24.73 -2.61 -4.69
N PHE A 270 -24.53 -3.77 -4.07
CA PHE A 270 -23.56 -3.97 -2.99
C PHE A 270 -22.13 -3.79 -3.50
N ALA A 271 -21.73 -4.54 -4.52
CA ALA A 271 -20.37 -4.50 -5.07
C ALA A 271 -19.95 -3.09 -5.54
N ALA A 272 -20.81 -2.41 -6.31
CA ALA A 272 -20.51 -1.06 -6.79
C ALA A 272 -20.43 -0.03 -5.65
N VAL A 273 -21.21 -0.20 -4.58
CA VAL A 273 -21.11 0.66 -3.38
C VAL A 273 -19.88 0.35 -2.56
N PHE A 274 -19.54 -0.93 -2.37
CA PHE A 274 -18.35 -1.37 -1.64
C PHE A 274 -17.09 -0.80 -2.30
N ASN A 275 -16.94 -0.98 -3.62
CA ASN A 275 -15.79 -0.47 -4.40
C ASN A 275 -15.67 1.06 -4.34
N PHE A 276 -16.79 1.80 -4.31
CA PHE A 276 -16.78 3.26 -4.13
C PHE A 276 -16.29 3.68 -2.74
N VAL A 277 -16.68 2.96 -1.68
CA VAL A 277 -16.26 3.30 -0.31
C VAL A 277 -14.82 2.82 -0.05
N GLN A 278 -14.43 1.67 -0.59
CA GLN A 278 -13.04 1.19 -0.62
C GLN A 278 -12.13 2.26 -1.26
N ALA A 279 -12.44 2.73 -2.46
CA ALA A 279 -11.71 3.81 -3.13
C ALA A 279 -11.77 5.19 -2.42
N TYR A 280 -12.60 5.34 -1.39
CA TYR A 280 -12.57 6.50 -0.50
C TYR A 280 -11.64 6.27 0.71
N VAL A 281 -11.62 5.06 1.25
CA VAL A 281 -10.72 4.64 2.34
C VAL A 281 -9.27 4.55 1.85
N GLU A 282 -9.01 3.99 0.67
CA GLU A 282 -7.67 3.93 0.06
C GLU A 282 -7.09 5.35 -0.15
N ASP A 283 -7.82 6.25 -0.83
CA ASP A 283 -7.38 7.64 -1.05
C ASP A 283 -7.17 8.39 0.29
N LEU A 284 -7.87 7.99 1.37
CA LEU A 284 -7.66 8.50 2.74
C LEU A 284 -6.36 7.96 3.37
N LEU A 285 -5.99 6.71 3.14
CA LEU A 285 -4.84 6.03 3.75
C LEU A 285 -3.53 6.12 2.95
N GLU A 286 -3.59 6.30 1.63
CA GLU A 286 -2.40 6.48 0.77
C GLU A 286 -1.87 7.93 0.80
N LEU A 287 -2.76 8.92 0.88
CA LEU A 287 -2.41 10.32 0.63
C LEU A 287 -2.38 11.17 1.91
N ALA A 288 -1.20 11.19 2.53
CA ALA A 288 -0.85 12.23 3.49
C ALA A 288 -1.08 13.63 2.88
N PRO A 289 -1.89 14.50 3.51
CA PRO A 289 -2.30 15.77 2.92
C PRO A 289 -1.09 16.72 2.76
N ALA A 290 -0.77 17.05 1.50
CA ALA A 290 0.39 17.85 1.10
C ALA A 290 0.35 19.34 1.54
N ALA A 291 -0.54 19.72 2.46
CA ALA A 291 -0.82 21.09 2.83
C ALA A 291 0.26 21.73 3.72
N ASN A 292 0.83 20.97 4.67
CA ASN A 292 1.96 21.31 5.54
C ASN A 292 2.25 20.16 6.51
N SER A 293 3.40 20.21 7.20
CA SER A 293 3.83 19.19 8.17
C SER A 293 2.92 19.06 9.40
N GLU A 294 2.08 20.05 9.72
CA GLU A 294 1.14 19.94 10.84
C GLU A 294 -0.06 19.07 10.46
N MET A 295 -0.55 19.22 9.22
CA MET A 295 -1.60 18.38 8.67
C MET A 295 -1.10 16.94 8.39
N THR A 296 0.15 16.78 7.94
CA THR A 296 0.79 15.46 7.79
C THR A 296 0.78 14.70 9.12
N SER A 297 1.27 15.28 10.21
CA SER A 297 1.26 14.58 11.51
C SER A 297 -0.11 14.44 12.16
N ALA A 298 -1.06 15.32 11.85
CA ALA A 298 -2.46 15.12 12.25
C ALA A 298 -3.09 13.93 11.52
N TRP A 299 -2.72 13.73 10.25
CA TRP A 299 -3.13 12.60 9.44
C TRP A 299 -2.47 11.30 9.90
N GLU A 300 -1.15 11.28 10.13
CA GLU A 300 -0.41 10.13 10.70
C GLU A 300 -1.02 9.68 12.03
N LEU A 301 -1.38 10.63 12.89
CA LEU A 301 -2.03 10.35 14.17
C LEU A 301 -3.46 9.81 14.00
N CYS A 302 -4.23 10.36 13.04
CA CYS A 302 -5.59 9.92 12.78
C CYS A 302 -5.64 8.51 12.17
N THR A 303 -4.74 8.19 11.23
CA THR A 303 -4.67 6.86 10.61
C THR A 303 -4.12 5.83 11.62
N GLY A 304 -3.09 6.18 12.38
CA GLY A 304 -2.61 5.37 13.51
C GLY A 304 -3.72 5.00 14.51
N TRP A 305 -4.56 5.96 14.89
CA TRP A 305 -5.73 5.67 15.74
C TRP A 305 -6.74 4.71 15.11
N ILE A 306 -6.96 4.77 13.78
CA ILE A 306 -7.86 3.85 13.07
C ILE A 306 -7.26 2.44 13.02
N PHE A 307 -5.96 2.32 12.72
CA PHE A 307 -5.23 1.04 12.74
C PHE A 307 -5.23 0.39 14.14
N GLU A 308 -5.00 1.15 15.21
CA GLU A 308 -5.14 0.66 16.60
C GLU A 308 -6.59 0.29 16.98
N GLY A 309 -7.58 0.63 16.14
CA GLY A 309 -9.01 0.45 16.38
C GLY A 309 -9.69 -0.69 15.61
N LEU A 310 -8.97 -1.42 14.73
CA LEU A 310 -9.57 -2.33 13.74
C LEU A 310 -10.35 -3.50 14.35
N ASP A 311 -9.85 -4.11 15.43
CA ASP A 311 -10.47 -5.18 16.24
C ASP A 311 -11.81 -4.77 16.94
N GLY A 312 -12.54 -3.78 16.43
CA GLY A 312 -13.72 -3.18 17.06
C GLY A 312 -13.41 -2.43 18.36
N ALA A 313 -12.14 -2.12 18.62
CA ALA A 313 -11.70 -1.40 19.81
C ALA A 313 -12.16 0.08 19.78
N ALA A 314 -12.06 0.75 20.93
CA ALA A 314 -12.21 2.21 20.96
C ALA A 314 -10.90 2.84 20.46
N LEU A 315 -10.98 3.67 19.42
CA LEU A 315 -9.82 4.40 18.89
C LEU A 315 -9.16 5.19 20.05
N PRO A 316 -7.82 5.14 20.21
CA PRO A 316 -7.12 5.59 21.42
C PRO A 316 -6.93 7.12 21.53
N VAL A 317 -7.91 7.87 21.03
CA VAL A 317 -7.91 9.34 20.92
C VAL A 317 -7.50 10.04 22.22
N GLY A 318 -6.35 10.72 22.18
CA GLY A 318 -5.82 11.48 23.33
C GLY A 318 -5.15 10.62 24.41
N GLN A 319 -4.89 9.34 24.12
CA GLN A 319 -4.02 8.46 24.92
C GLN A 319 -2.59 8.36 24.35
N ASP A 320 -2.34 9.06 23.23
CA ASP A 320 -1.08 9.12 22.50
C ASP A 320 0.11 9.41 23.44
N THR A 321 1.08 8.49 23.42
CA THR A 321 2.22 8.51 24.33
C THR A 321 3.36 9.41 23.85
N ASP A 322 3.31 9.87 22.59
CA ASP A 322 4.34 10.74 22.00
C ASP A 322 4.25 12.18 22.54
N PRO A 323 5.28 12.67 23.25
CA PRO A 323 5.35 14.04 23.74
C PRO A 323 5.68 15.09 22.65
N THR A 324 6.03 14.67 21.42
CA THR A 324 6.34 15.59 20.32
C THR A 324 5.10 16.12 19.61
N VAL A 325 4.00 15.35 19.60
CA VAL A 325 2.70 15.74 19.05
C VAL A 325 2.14 16.95 19.81
N ARG A 326 1.89 18.05 19.10
CA ARG A 326 1.30 19.28 19.65
C ARG A 326 -0.21 19.17 19.77
N GLN A 327 -0.79 19.99 20.65
CA GLN A 327 -2.26 20.04 20.82
C GLN A 327 -2.97 20.39 19.52
N GLU A 328 -2.42 21.30 18.71
CA GLU A 328 -2.97 21.69 17.40
C GLU A 328 -3.07 20.50 16.43
N GLN A 329 -2.08 19.58 16.45
CA GLN A 329 -2.10 18.36 15.64
C GLN A 329 -3.14 17.35 16.16
N ARG A 330 -3.30 17.23 17.48
CA ARG A 330 -4.39 16.41 18.08
C ARG A 330 -5.76 16.96 17.73
N ASP A 331 -5.95 18.27 17.81
CA ASP A 331 -7.24 18.92 17.52
C ASP A 331 -7.62 18.75 16.03
N LEU A 332 -6.63 18.78 15.12
CA LEU A 332 -6.81 18.47 13.69
C LEU A 332 -7.15 16.98 13.45
N ALA A 333 -6.42 16.05 14.08
CA ALA A 333 -6.68 14.62 13.97
C ALA A 333 -8.07 14.24 14.51
N VAL A 334 -8.50 14.86 15.62
CA VAL A 334 -9.87 14.72 16.14
C VAL A 334 -10.89 15.29 15.16
N GLY A 335 -10.57 16.40 14.47
CA GLY A 335 -11.37 16.93 13.38
C GLY A 335 -11.58 15.92 12.25
N MET A 336 -10.51 15.24 11.81
CA MET A 336 -10.61 14.18 10.80
C MET A 336 -11.48 13.00 11.26
N LEU A 337 -11.40 12.58 12.53
CA LEU A 337 -12.33 11.60 13.09
C LEU A 337 -13.79 12.13 13.13
N GLU A 338 -14.02 13.42 13.39
CA GLU A 338 -15.36 14.00 13.26
C GLU A 338 -15.87 14.00 11.82
N GLU A 339 -14.99 14.14 10.81
CA GLU A 339 -15.33 13.98 9.39
C GLU A 339 -15.73 12.54 9.05
N LEU A 340 -14.93 11.54 9.45
CA LEU A 340 -15.27 10.12 9.23
C LEU A 340 -16.53 9.68 9.99
N ALA A 341 -16.76 10.23 11.18
CA ALA A 341 -17.94 9.93 11.99
C ALA A 341 -19.21 10.49 11.34
N TRP A 342 -19.12 11.66 10.73
CA TRP A 342 -20.21 12.24 9.96
C TRP A 342 -20.45 11.51 8.63
N LEU A 343 -19.39 11.04 7.95
CA LEU A 343 -19.52 10.24 6.73
C LEU A 343 -20.14 8.85 6.95
N GLY A 344 -20.14 8.37 8.20
CA GLY A 344 -20.68 7.06 8.59
C GLY A 344 -19.66 5.93 8.56
N LEU A 345 -18.35 6.24 8.52
CA LEU A 345 -17.25 5.27 8.53
C LEU A 345 -16.76 4.93 9.94
N ILE A 346 -17.00 5.82 10.91
CA ILE A 346 -16.80 5.52 12.34
C ILE A 346 -18.03 5.97 13.13
N THR A 347 -18.18 5.45 14.35
CA THR A 347 -19.24 5.85 15.28
C THR A 347 -18.68 6.63 16.46
N LYS A 348 -19.50 7.52 17.05
CA LYS A 348 -19.10 8.42 18.14
C LYS A 348 -20.12 8.37 19.29
N ASP A 349 -20.05 7.32 20.13
CA ASP A 349 -20.98 7.12 21.26
C ASP A 349 -20.34 7.37 22.65
N LYS A 350 -19.33 6.57 23.03
CA LYS A 350 -18.56 6.63 24.29
C LYS A 350 -17.06 6.79 24.06
N GLY A 351 -16.71 7.13 22.83
CA GLY A 351 -15.39 7.14 22.24
C GLY A 351 -15.59 7.27 20.72
N TYR A 352 -14.55 6.96 19.96
CA TYR A 352 -14.67 6.70 18.54
C TYR A 352 -14.46 5.20 18.31
N HIS A 353 -15.22 4.60 17.38
CA HIS A 353 -15.13 3.17 17.03
C HIS A 353 -15.28 3.00 15.52
N SER A 354 -14.44 2.19 14.87
CA SER A 354 -14.61 1.80 13.46
C SER A 354 -15.96 1.10 13.23
N THR A 355 -16.56 1.29 12.06
CA THR A 355 -17.66 0.42 11.60
C THR A 355 -17.11 -0.90 11.09
N VAL A 356 -17.94 -1.94 10.98
CA VAL A 356 -17.52 -3.23 10.42
C VAL A 356 -17.06 -3.04 8.97
N SER A 357 -17.78 -2.20 8.22
CA SER A 357 -17.41 -1.80 6.87
C SER A 357 -16.03 -1.14 6.81
N LEU A 358 -15.71 -0.22 7.72
CA LEU A 358 -14.39 0.43 7.72
C LEU A 358 -13.29 -0.55 8.11
N SER A 359 -13.46 -1.37 9.16
CA SER A 359 -12.44 -2.35 9.56
C SER A 359 -12.06 -3.27 8.39
N LEU A 360 -13.05 -3.87 7.71
CA LEU A 360 -12.81 -4.74 6.55
C LEU A 360 -12.12 -4.02 5.38
N MET A 361 -12.45 -2.75 5.12
CA MET A 361 -11.84 -1.97 4.04
C MET A 361 -10.40 -1.56 4.36
N VAL A 362 -10.11 -1.26 5.62
CA VAL A 362 -8.76 -0.98 6.10
C VAL A 362 -7.94 -2.27 6.20
N GLU A 363 -8.51 -3.39 6.61
CA GLU A 363 -7.88 -4.72 6.59
C GLU A 363 -7.55 -5.13 5.15
N SER A 364 -8.48 -5.00 4.19
CA SER A 364 -8.21 -5.24 2.77
C SER A 364 -7.11 -4.31 2.21
N PHE A 365 -7.06 -3.05 2.65
CA PHE A 365 -5.96 -2.14 2.33
C PHE A 365 -4.64 -2.58 2.98
N ILE A 366 -4.65 -3.04 4.24
CA ILE A 366 -3.48 -3.57 4.93
C ILE A 366 -2.99 -4.83 4.25
N ASP A 367 -3.84 -5.81 3.94
CA ASP A 367 -3.43 -7.06 3.29
C ASP A 367 -2.79 -6.77 1.92
N SER A 368 -3.40 -5.89 1.13
CA SER A 368 -2.79 -5.40 -0.13
C SER A 368 -1.58 -4.46 0.04
N SER A 369 -1.24 -4.09 1.28
CA SER A 369 -0.02 -3.35 1.68
C SER A 369 0.94 -4.19 2.54
N VAL A 370 0.61 -5.44 2.87
CA VAL A 370 1.37 -6.37 3.74
C VAL A 370 1.83 -7.60 2.97
N GLU A 371 1.28 -7.83 1.78
CA GLU A 371 2.08 -8.38 0.67
C GLU A 371 3.31 -7.48 0.33
N GLU A 372 3.44 -6.29 0.95
CA GLU A 372 4.63 -5.41 0.91
C GLU A 372 5.37 -5.22 2.26
N ASP A 373 5.64 -6.27 3.07
CA ASP A 373 6.60 -6.13 4.20
C ASP A 373 7.43 -7.40 4.55
N PRO A 374 8.66 -7.52 4.00
CA PRO A 374 9.67 -8.43 4.52
C PRO A 374 10.62 -7.71 5.52
N PHE A 375 10.60 -8.20 6.78
CA PHE A 375 11.54 -7.91 7.89
C PHE A 375 11.30 -6.66 8.78
N ASP A 376 10.42 -6.80 9.80
CA ASP A 376 10.69 -6.22 11.13
C ASP A 376 11.61 -7.16 11.94
N ASP A 377 12.91 -6.87 11.95
CA ASP A 377 13.85 -7.44 12.92
C ASP A 377 14.40 -6.31 13.83
N SER A 378 13.56 -5.84 14.74
CA SER A 378 13.89 -4.82 15.74
C SER A 378 14.38 -5.43 17.08
N PRO A 379 15.69 -5.66 17.31
CA PRO A 379 16.18 -6.19 18.57
C PRO A 379 16.07 -5.19 19.73
N GLU A 380 15.50 -5.67 20.85
CA GLU A 380 15.24 -4.88 22.06
C GLU A 380 16.43 -4.04 22.57
N ALA A 381 16.16 -2.78 22.90
CA ALA A 381 17.15 -1.87 23.45
C ALA A 381 17.75 -2.33 24.82
N SER A 382 19.05 -2.15 24.99
CA SER A 382 19.68 -2.17 26.33
C SER A 382 20.74 -1.08 26.53
N PRO A 383 20.94 -0.59 27.77
CA PRO A 383 21.14 0.84 28.00
C PRO A 383 22.61 1.29 28.05
N VAL A 384 22.91 2.41 27.38
CA VAL A 384 24.19 3.13 27.48
C VAL A 384 24.17 4.15 28.64
N PRO A 385 25.14 4.11 29.58
CA PRO A 385 25.30 5.17 30.57
C PRO A 385 26.19 6.33 30.05
N ALA A 386 25.59 7.52 29.95
CA ALA A 386 26.17 8.87 29.96
C ALA A 386 27.70 9.05 29.76
N GLY A 387 28.09 9.72 28.67
CA GLY A 387 29.50 9.91 28.28
C GLY A 387 29.88 11.21 27.54
N ARG A 388 29.66 12.37 28.18
CA ARG A 388 30.34 13.68 27.97
C ARG A 388 30.19 14.47 26.65
N GLN A 389 29.91 15.76 26.88
CA GLN A 389 30.28 16.89 26.04
C GLN A 389 31.81 17.04 25.92
N ASP A 390 32.28 17.35 24.72
CA ASP A 390 33.30 18.36 24.33
C ASP A 390 33.46 18.22 22.79
N GLY A 391 33.63 19.26 21.98
CA GLY A 391 33.69 20.70 22.27
C GLY A 391 34.54 21.40 21.20
N GLY A 392 33.92 22.27 20.39
CA GLY A 392 34.62 23.06 19.36
C GLY A 392 35.00 22.28 18.08
N GLU A 393 35.39 22.95 16.99
CA GLU A 393 35.56 24.39 16.78
C GLU A 393 34.98 24.85 15.42
N GLN A 394 34.61 26.13 15.37
CA GLN A 394 34.22 26.81 14.13
C GLN A 394 35.48 27.25 13.38
N GLU A 395 35.51 27.11 12.06
CA GLU A 395 36.13 28.12 11.20
C GLU A 395 35.15 28.52 10.07
N ASN A 396 35.36 29.70 9.51
CA ASN A 396 34.33 30.56 8.91
C ASN A 396 34.95 31.34 7.72
N VAL A 397 34.20 32.29 7.14
CA VAL A 397 34.63 33.31 6.16
C VAL A 397 34.86 32.72 4.74
N THR A 398 34.43 33.28 3.60
CA THR A 398 34.15 34.68 3.15
C THR A 398 33.12 34.59 1.98
N GLU A 399 32.06 35.41 1.87
CA GLU A 399 31.97 36.66 1.05
C GLU A 399 32.71 36.62 -0.32
N LEU A 400 32.24 37.21 -1.44
CA LEU A 400 31.22 38.24 -1.72
C LEU A 400 30.95 38.29 -3.26
N GLU A 401 29.78 38.78 -3.72
CA GLU A 401 29.60 39.91 -4.68
C GLU A 401 28.20 39.98 -5.34
N VAL A 402 27.82 41.21 -5.74
CA VAL A 402 26.52 41.68 -6.29
C VAL A 402 26.83 42.62 -7.49
N ILE A 403 25.82 43.20 -8.18
CA ILE A 403 25.79 44.45 -9.03
C ILE A 403 25.26 44.18 -10.47
N PRO A 404 24.41 45.03 -11.10
CA PRO A 404 23.28 45.86 -10.64
C PRO A 404 22.05 45.78 -11.62
N GLY A 405 21.13 46.76 -11.64
CA GLY A 405 19.99 46.80 -12.60
C GLY A 405 19.58 48.17 -13.15
N THR A 406 18.46 48.19 -13.88
CA THR A 406 17.65 49.31 -14.46
C THR A 406 16.23 48.80 -14.75
N GLY A 407 15.12 49.55 -14.82
CA GLY A 407 14.88 51.01 -14.82
C GLY A 407 14.36 51.52 -16.18
N ALA A 408 13.23 52.22 -16.33
CA ALA A 408 12.21 52.69 -15.37
C ALA A 408 10.87 53.10 -16.09
N GLU A 409 9.77 53.23 -15.32
CA GLU A 409 8.58 54.12 -15.53
C GLU A 409 7.63 53.92 -16.76
N THR A 410 6.29 54.16 -16.73
CA THR A 410 5.32 54.67 -15.70
C THR A 410 3.86 54.19 -15.92
N ALA A 411 3.16 53.97 -14.80
CA ALA A 411 1.75 54.33 -14.48
C ALA A 411 0.52 53.62 -15.12
N GLY A 412 -0.31 53.04 -14.24
CA GLY A 412 -1.71 52.63 -14.45
C GLY A 412 -2.32 52.11 -13.14
N ASN A 413 -3.27 52.83 -12.56
CA ASN A 413 -3.79 52.61 -11.20
C ASN A 413 -4.93 51.56 -11.15
N GLU A 414 -4.82 50.52 -10.31
CA GLU A 414 -5.93 49.87 -9.56
C GLU A 414 -5.42 48.76 -8.60
N THR A 415 -6.19 48.44 -7.56
CA THR A 415 -5.80 47.59 -6.40
C THR A 415 -5.97 46.09 -6.61
N PRO A 416 -5.05 45.27 -6.08
CA PRO A 416 -5.40 44.08 -5.29
C PRO A 416 -4.49 43.90 -4.05
N GLY A 417 -4.71 42.96 -3.11
CA GLY A 417 -5.74 41.92 -3.04
C GLY A 417 -5.15 40.52 -3.18
N THR A 418 -4.66 39.95 -2.07
CA THR A 418 -4.37 38.52 -1.86
C THR A 418 -3.39 37.85 -2.84
N GLU A 419 -2.10 37.84 -2.49
CA GLU A 419 -1.14 36.88 -3.08
C GLU A 419 -1.19 35.55 -2.31
N LEU A 420 -1.46 34.45 -3.02
CA LEU A 420 -0.57 33.30 -3.15
C LEU A 420 -1.28 32.20 -3.98
N ALA A 421 -1.02 32.20 -5.29
CA ALA A 421 -1.42 31.15 -6.21
C ALA A 421 -0.41 31.05 -7.37
N GLU A 422 0.44 30.03 -7.36
CA GLU A 422 1.23 29.51 -8.49
C GLU A 422 1.47 28.02 -8.20
N VAL A 423 0.67 27.09 -8.73
CA VAL A 423 0.74 26.48 -10.08
C VAL A 423 1.85 25.43 -10.20
N ILE A 424 1.44 24.16 -10.22
CA ILE A 424 2.11 23.08 -10.97
C ILE A 424 1.07 22.55 -11.96
N ALA A 425 1.37 22.62 -13.25
CA ALA A 425 0.48 22.17 -14.32
C ALA A 425 0.87 20.75 -14.80
N LEU A 426 -0.13 19.90 -15.04
CA LEU A 426 0.01 18.62 -15.76
C LEU A 426 -0.98 18.56 -16.94
N PRO A 427 -0.62 17.90 -18.07
CA PRO A 427 -0.92 18.55 -19.34
C PRO A 427 -1.47 17.62 -20.45
N GLY A 428 -2.78 17.66 -20.66
CA GLY A 428 -3.41 17.62 -22.00
C GLY A 428 -3.76 16.24 -22.58
N ALA A 429 -5.03 15.86 -22.49
CA ALA A 429 -5.64 14.80 -23.30
C ALA A 429 -6.04 15.28 -24.70
N ARG A 430 -6.07 14.37 -25.70
CA ARG A 430 -6.64 14.62 -27.03
C ARG A 430 -7.61 13.53 -27.51
N LYS A 431 -8.36 13.90 -28.55
CA LYS A 431 -9.71 13.41 -28.90
C LYS A 431 -9.75 11.97 -29.43
N PRO A 432 -10.85 11.22 -29.20
CA PRO A 432 -11.13 9.97 -29.89
C PRO A 432 -11.45 10.19 -31.37
N GLY A 433 -10.67 9.53 -32.22
CA GLY A 433 -10.97 9.18 -33.61
C GLY A 433 -10.58 7.72 -33.82
N THR A 434 -11.29 7.00 -34.69
CA THR A 434 -11.02 5.59 -34.99
C THR A 434 -9.77 5.45 -35.88
N ASP A 435 -8.62 5.22 -35.27
CA ASP A 435 -7.41 4.69 -35.91
C ASP A 435 -6.62 3.93 -34.82
N GLN A 436 -5.96 2.83 -35.19
CA GLN A 436 -4.89 2.26 -34.35
C GLN A 436 -3.74 3.29 -34.23
N PRO A 437 -2.96 3.30 -33.15
CA PRO A 437 -1.78 4.16 -33.04
C PRO A 437 -0.90 4.03 -34.29
N GLN A 438 -0.75 5.12 -35.05
CA GLN A 438 0.09 5.10 -36.24
C GLN A 438 1.55 5.06 -35.77
N GLN A 439 2.18 3.92 -36.00
CA GLN A 439 3.58 3.65 -35.64
C GLN A 439 4.49 4.84 -36.07
N PRO A 440 5.37 5.35 -35.18
CA PRO A 440 6.25 6.46 -35.50
C PRO A 440 7.05 6.22 -36.79
N ALA A 441 7.16 7.26 -37.62
CA ALA A 441 7.65 7.11 -38.99
C ALA A 441 9.11 6.60 -39.07
N ASP A 442 9.40 5.83 -40.14
CA ASP A 442 10.73 5.34 -40.52
C ASP A 442 11.82 6.42 -40.34
N GLY A 443 12.84 6.10 -39.54
CA GLY A 443 13.94 7.03 -39.23
C GLY A 443 13.65 7.99 -38.07
N THR A 444 12.82 7.58 -37.11
CA THR A 444 12.68 8.23 -35.80
C THR A 444 13.28 7.38 -34.67
N VAL A 445 13.54 8.01 -33.52
CA VAL A 445 13.94 7.36 -32.27
C VAL A 445 13.12 7.95 -31.12
N LEU A 446 12.76 7.10 -30.15
CA LEU A 446 11.93 7.45 -29.00
C LEU A 446 12.83 7.77 -27.81
N GLN A 447 12.66 8.97 -27.22
CA GLN A 447 13.30 9.36 -25.97
C GLN A 447 12.39 9.00 -24.80
N LEU A 448 12.72 7.90 -24.13
CA LEU A 448 12.00 7.44 -22.94
C LEU A 448 12.72 7.94 -21.67
N LYS A 449 11.95 8.31 -20.66
CA LYS A 449 12.43 8.49 -19.29
C LYS A 449 11.81 7.41 -18.40
N VAL A 450 12.66 6.50 -17.92
CA VAL A 450 12.32 5.45 -16.97
C VAL A 450 12.59 5.99 -15.57
N THR A 451 11.56 6.11 -14.73
CA THR A 451 11.63 6.66 -13.37
C THR A 451 11.17 5.60 -12.39
N LEU A 452 12.00 5.22 -11.42
CA LEU A 452 11.59 4.35 -10.33
C LEU A 452 10.59 5.12 -9.44
N ARG A 453 9.45 4.50 -9.11
CA ARG A 453 8.45 5.08 -8.21
C ARG A 453 8.96 5.08 -6.77
N SER A 454 8.27 5.84 -5.90
CA SER A 454 8.50 5.98 -4.45
C SER A 454 9.87 6.54 -3.99
N ALA A 455 10.98 6.26 -4.67
CA ALA A 455 12.34 6.62 -4.30
C ALA A 455 12.57 8.13 -4.16
N LYS A 456 13.08 8.57 -3.01
CA LYS A 456 13.25 10.00 -2.67
C LYS A 456 14.66 10.28 -2.14
N PRO A 457 15.48 11.13 -2.79
CA PRO A 457 15.28 11.81 -4.08
C PRO A 457 15.23 10.87 -5.31
N PRO A 458 14.58 11.28 -6.42
CA PRO A 458 14.21 10.38 -7.51
C PRO A 458 15.39 9.78 -8.27
N ILE A 459 15.30 8.46 -8.48
CA ILE A 459 16.19 7.64 -9.32
C ILE A 459 15.55 7.51 -10.71
N TRP A 460 16.30 7.82 -11.78
CA TRP A 460 15.78 7.69 -13.15
C TRP A 460 16.89 7.52 -14.20
N ARG A 461 16.49 7.03 -15.37
CA ARG A 461 17.31 6.85 -16.58
C ARG A 461 16.57 7.41 -17.78
N ARG A 462 17.29 8.03 -18.72
CA ARG A 462 16.75 8.50 -19.99
C ARG A 462 17.45 7.81 -21.14
N VAL A 463 16.71 7.07 -21.95
CA VAL A 463 17.22 6.22 -23.03
C VAL A 463 16.61 6.60 -24.37
N LEU A 464 17.37 6.38 -25.45
CA LEU A 464 16.88 6.43 -26.82
C LEU A 464 16.74 5.01 -27.35
N VAL A 465 15.53 4.65 -27.78
CA VAL A 465 15.19 3.35 -28.37
C VAL A 465 14.58 3.53 -29.77
N ARG A 466 14.35 2.44 -30.50
CA ARG A 466 13.62 2.49 -31.78
C ARG A 466 12.12 2.32 -31.55
N PRO A 467 11.25 2.85 -32.43
CA PRO A 467 9.82 2.54 -32.37
C PRO A 467 9.53 1.04 -32.50
N GLU A 468 10.38 0.31 -33.22
CA GLU A 468 10.26 -1.14 -33.46
C GLU A 468 10.84 -2.00 -32.32
N THR A 469 11.44 -1.40 -31.29
CA THR A 469 11.92 -2.13 -30.11
C THR A 469 10.75 -2.87 -29.46
N ARG A 470 10.92 -4.17 -29.18
CA ARG A 470 9.90 -5.01 -28.52
C ARG A 470 9.91 -4.82 -27.00
N LEU A 471 8.89 -5.31 -26.29
CA LEU A 471 8.82 -5.13 -24.84
C LEU A 471 9.85 -5.98 -24.06
N ASP A 472 10.17 -7.19 -24.51
CA ASP A 472 11.30 -7.99 -23.99
C ASP A 472 12.65 -7.26 -24.18
N GLU A 473 12.84 -6.63 -25.35
CA GLU A 473 14.02 -5.82 -25.63
C GLU A 473 14.06 -4.56 -24.75
N LEU A 474 12.91 -3.94 -24.46
CA LEU A 474 12.80 -2.82 -23.54
C LEU A 474 13.09 -3.23 -22.09
N HIS A 475 12.61 -4.39 -21.63
CA HIS A 475 12.96 -4.98 -20.35
C HIS A 475 14.48 -5.08 -20.24
N ALA A 476 15.15 -5.68 -21.23
CA ALA A 476 16.61 -5.86 -21.20
C ALA A 476 17.37 -4.51 -21.21
N ILE A 477 16.80 -3.48 -21.86
CA ILE A 477 17.32 -2.11 -21.83
C ILE A 477 17.17 -1.49 -20.42
N ILE A 478 16.07 -1.74 -19.71
CA ILE A 478 15.84 -1.24 -18.35
C ILE A 478 16.82 -1.93 -17.39
N GLN A 479 16.87 -3.26 -17.38
CA GLN A 479 17.81 -4.07 -16.59
C GLN A 479 19.25 -3.53 -16.70
N ARG A 480 19.78 -3.38 -17.92
CA ARG A 480 21.14 -2.83 -18.13
C ARG A 480 21.29 -1.33 -17.84
N SER A 481 20.19 -0.57 -17.77
CA SER A 481 20.18 0.84 -17.37
C SER A 481 20.16 1.04 -15.86
N PHE A 482 19.54 0.13 -15.12
CA PHE A 482 19.56 0.07 -13.66
C PHE A 482 20.72 -0.79 -13.13
N ALA A 483 21.41 -1.52 -13.99
CA ALA A 483 22.52 -2.43 -13.64
C ALA A 483 22.09 -3.65 -12.83
N TRP A 484 20.84 -4.06 -13.04
CA TRP A 484 20.25 -5.29 -12.54
C TRP A 484 20.58 -6.50 -13.43
N ASP A 485 20.37 -7.69 -12.85
CA ASP A 485 20.89 -8.95 -13.37
C ASP A 485 19.89 -9.82 -14.15
N ASP A 486 18.60 -9.46 -14.20
CA ASP A 486 17.53 -10.20 -14.89
C ASP A 486 17.31 -11.59 -14.25
N SER A 487 17.07 -11.57 -12.93
CA SER A 487 16.90 -12.75 -12.06
C SER A 487 15.44 -13.07 -11.76
N HIS A 488 14.54 -12.07 -11.87
CA HIS A 488 13.17 -12.13 -11.37
C HIS A 488 12.11 -11.89 -12.46
N LEU A 489 10.85 -12.15 -12.13
CA LEU A 489 9.71 -11.91 -13.03
C LEU A 489 9.48 -10.40 -13.25
N HIS A 490 8.82 -10.08 -14.37
CA HIS A 490 8.43 -8.72 -14.71
C HIS A 490 7.13 -8.67 -15.51
N SER A 491 6.53 -7.49 -15.54
CA SER A 491 5.40 -7.18 -16.43
C SER A 491 5.42 -5.71 -16.85
N PHE A 492 4.72 -5.41 -17.94
CA PHE A 492 4.39 -4.05 -18.34
C PHE A 492 2.87 -3.88 -18.33
N SER A 493 2.37 -2.69 -17.98
CA SER A 493 0.94 -2.37 -18.10
C SER A 493 0.71 -1.03 -18.81
N HIS A 494 -0.26 -1.00 -19.72
CA HIS A 494 -0.60 0.17 -20.54
C HIS A 494 -2.06 0.56 -20.33
N GLY A 495 -2.29 1.64 -19.59
CA GLY A 495 -3.62 2.14 -19.21
C GLY A 495 -3.92 2.21 -17.71
N GLY A 496 -2.93 1.94 -16.84
CA GLY A 496 -3.11 1.88 -15.39
C GLY A 496 -3.66 0.52 -14.91
N ARG A 497 -4.27 0.47 -13.72
CA ARG A 497 -4.81 -0.79 -13.11
C ARG A 497 -5.80 -1.55 -14.02
N ASN A 498 -6.51 -0.86 -14.93
CA ASN A 498 -7.45 -1.45 -15.89
C ASN A 498 -6.88 -1.52 -17.33
N GLY A 499 -5.57 -1.35 -17.47
CA GLY A 499 -4.84 -1.38 -18.74
C GLY A 499 -4.61 -2.80 -19.26
N ALA A 500 -4.09 -2.91 -20.48
CA ALA A 500 -3.60 -4.18 -20.97
C ALA A 500 -2.25 -4.52 -20.31
N SER A 501 -2.09 -5.76 -19.85
CA SER A 501 -0.85 -6.30 -19.29
C SER A 501 -0.05 -7.07 -20.35
N TYR A 502 1.27 -7.00 -20.25
CA TYR A 502 2.23 -7.64 -21.16
C TYR A 502 3.35 -8.31 -20.36
N ALA A 503 3.61 -9.58 -20.64
CA ALA A 503 4.58 -10.38 -19.90
C ALA A 503 5.23 -11.47 -20.79
N PRO A 504 6.35 -12.09 -20.36
CA PRO A 504 6.96 -13.23 -21.04
C PRO A 504 5.99 -14.41 -21.16
N LYS A 505 5.99 -15.12 -22.31
CA LYS A 505 5.28 -16.40 -22.44
C LYS A 505 6.20 -17.54 -22.88
N PRO A 506 6.29 -18.66 -22.12
CA PRO A 506 5.66 -18.91 -20.81
C PRO A 506 6.31 -18.07 -19.69
N GLY A 507 5.52 -17.62 -18.70
CA GLY A 507 6.02 -16.86 -17.55
C GLY A 507 4.96 -15.98 -16.87
N GLY A 508 4.19 -15.23 -17.66
CA GLY A 508 3.04 -14.43 -17.20
C GLY A 508 1.71 -15.19 -17.16
N MET A 509 0.64 -14.48 -16.80
CA MET A 509 -0.73 -14.96 -16.70
C MET A 509 -1.33 -15.32 -18.07
N ASP A 510 -2.39 -16.13 -18.13
CA ASP A 510 -2.97 -16.59 -19.40
C ASP A 510 -3.61 -15.43 -20.20
N GLU A 511 -4.10 -14.40 -19.52
CA GLU A 511 -4.64 -13.16 -20.07
C GLU A 511 -3.57 -12.22 -20.65
N ASP A 512 -2.32 -12.31 -20.17
CA ASP A 512 -1.24 -11.39 -20.58
C ASP A 512 -1.00 -11.45 -22.09
N ILE A 513 -0.74 -10.29 -22.68
CA ILE A 513 -0.30 -10.23 -24.07
C ILE A 513 1.20 -10.55 -24.10
N ASP A 514 1.59 -11.56 -24.89
CA ASP A 514 3.00 -11.94 -25.07
C ASP A 514 3.84 -10.73 -25.48
N GLU A 515 4.73 -10.31 -24.58
CA GLU A 515 5.56 -9.09 -24.72
C GLU A 515 6.42 -9.10 -25.99
N THR A 516 6.74 -10.30 -26.51
CA THR A 516 7.55 -10.48 -27.71
C THR A 516 6.82 -10.03 -28.98
N THR A 517 5.48 -9.89 -28.91
CA THR A 517 4.59 -9.53 -30.02
C THR A 517 4.27 -8.04 -30.11
N VAL A 518 4.65 -7.26 -29.10
CA VAL A 518 4.30 -5.83 -28.95
C VAL A 518 5.55 -4.96 -29.01
N THR A 519 5.43 -3.77 -29.60
CA THR A 519 6.54 -2.82 -29.74
C THR A 519 6.27 -1.53 -28.98
N VAL A 520 7.35 -0.90 -28.51
CA VAL A 520 7.32 0.37 -27.78
C VAL A 520 6.57 1.44 -28.56
N GLY A 521 6.83 1.58 -29.87
CA GLY A 521 6.13 2.55 -30.73
C GLY A 521 4.68 2.19 -31.06
N GLY A 522 4.22 0.99 -30.70
CA GLY A 522 2.81 0.59 -30.77
C GLY A 522 1.98 0.99 -29.55
N LEU A 523 2.64 1.21 -28.39
CA LEU A 523 2.00 1.68 -27.15
C LEU A 523 2.29 3.16 -26.89
N LEU A 524 3.55 3.58 -27.07
CA LEU A 524 4.05 4.93 -26.84
C LEU A 524 4.26 5.66 -28.19
N SER A 525 3.28 6.48 -28.57
CA SER A 525 3.18 7.12 -29.88
C SER A 525 3.32 8.65 -29.84
N GLU A 526 2.77 9.30 -28.80
CA GLU A 526 2.83 10.75 -28.56
C GLU A 526 3.62 11.09 -27.27
N PRO A 527 4.25 12.28 -27.20
CA PRO A 527 4.89 12.73 -25.97
C PRO A 527 3.94 12.79 -24.77
N LYS A 528 4.39 12.20 -23.65
CA LYS A 528 3.68 11.90 -22.38
C LYS A 528 2.83 10.64 -22.37
N ASP A 529 2.82 9.84 -23.43
CA ASP A 529 2.35 8.46 -23.32
C ASP A 529 3.21 7.75 -22.24
N LYS A 530 2.56 6.90 -21.43
CA LYS A 530 3.18 6.21 -20.30
C LYS A 530 2.92 4.72 -20.36
N LEU A 531 3.95 3.96 -20.02
CA LEU A 531 3.90 2.52 -19.78
C LEU A 531 4.42 2.30 -18.36
N ASP A 532 3.70 1.56 -17.54
CA ASP A 532 4.18 1.12 -16.24
C ASP A 532 4.93 -0.20 -16.40
N TYR A 533 5.98 -0.43 -15.60
CA TYR A 533 6.82 -1.62 -15.62
C TYR A 533 7.17 -2.02 -14.20
N ILE A 534 6.86 -3.27 -13.84
CA ILE A 534 7.21 -3.86 -12.55
C ILE A 534 8.27 -4.92 -12.79
N TYR A 535 9.34 -4.88 -12.00
CA TYR A 535 10.40 -5.91 -11.98
C TYR A 535 10.55 -6.40 -10.55
N ASP A 536 10.70 -7.71 -10.40
CA ASP A 536 10.65 -8.41 -9.11
C ASP A 536 9.31 -8.21 -8.39
N PHE A 537 8.50 -9.27 -8.34
CA PHE A 537 7.20 -9.23 -7.66
C PHE A 537 7.32 -9.41 -6.14
N GLY A 538 8.52 -9.64 -5.59
CA GLY A 538 8.79 -9.58 -4.16
C GLY A 538 9.24 -8.17 -3.73
N ASP A 539 10.29 -7.63 -4.34
CA ASP A 539 10.79 -6.27 -4.04
C ASP A 539 9.90 -5.14 -4.63
N ASN A 540 8.96 -5.48 -5.51
CA ASN A 540 8.03 -4.58 -6.22
C ASN A 540 8.70 -3.33 -6.84
N TRP A 541 9.69 -3.50 -7.72
CA TRP A 541 10.37 -2.36 -8.37
C TRP A 541 9.51 -1.73 -9.46
N GLU A 542 8.54 -0.90 -9.08
CA GLU A 542 7.69 -0.17 -10.01
C GLU A 542 8.42 0.98 -10.74
N HIS A 543 8.20 1.09 -12.05
CA HIS A 543 8.72 2.16 -12.88
C HIS A 543 7.64 2.80 -13.74
N VAL A 544 7.74 4.13 -13.91
CA VAL A 544 7.04 4.86 -14.97
C VAL A 544 7.99 5.07 -16.15
N ILE A 545 7.59 4.59 -17.32
CA ILE A 545 8.27 4.80 -18.59
C ILE A 545 7.49 5.86 -19.38
N GLU A 546 7.98 7.10 -19.38
CA GLU A 546 7.33 8.21 -20.10
C GLU A 546 8.04 8.49 -21.44
N LEU A 547 7.29 8.53 -22.54
CA LEU A 547 7.80 9.03 -23.82
C LEU A 547 7.93 10.55 -23.76
N GLU A 548 9.13 11.09 -23.55
CA GLU A 548 9.33 12.54 -23.50
C GLU A 548 9.33 13.19 -24.88
N LYS A 549 9.92 12.52 -25.90
CA LYS A 549 10.11 13.08 -27.25
C LYS A 549 10.21 11.99 -28.32
N VAL A 550 9.54 12.22 -29.45
CA VAL A 550 9.87 11.57 -30.72
C VAL A 550 10.91 12.43 -31.44
N LEU A 551 12.07 11.86 -31.78
CA LEU A 551 13.20 12.55 -32.39
C LEU A 551 13.51 11.96 -33.77
N ALA A 552 14.11 12.75 -34.66
CA ALA A 552 14.68 12.21 -35.90
C ALA A 552 15.93 11.36 -35.57
N ASP A 553 16.09 10.20 -36.24
CA ASP A 553 17.26 9.34 -36.07
C ASP A 553 18.53 10.07 -36.54
N ASP A 554 19.40 10.40 -35.58
CA ASP A 554 20.71 11.03 -35.83
C ASP A 554 21.76 10.06 -36.40
N ARG A 555 21.35 8.82 -36.68
CA ARG A 555 22.16 7.67 -37.09
C ARG A 555 23.17 7.22 -36.02
N GLY A 556 22.96 7.62 -34.78
CA GLY A 556 23.69 7.10 -33.63
C GLY A 556 23.32 5.66 -33.31
N THR A 557 24.14 5.00 -32.48
CA THR A 557 23.78 3.69 -31.92
C THR A 557 22.58 3.83 -30.98
N VAL A 558 21.60 2.95 -31.11
CA VAL A 558 20.52 2.72 -30.13
C VAL A 558 20.47 1.21 -29.81
N PRO A 559 20.08 0.80 -28.60
CA PRO A 559 19.71 1.65 -27.45
C PRO A 559 20.91 2.45 -26.90
N ARG A 560 20.66 3.65 -26.36
CA ARG A 560 21.68 4.44 -25.65
C ARG A 560 21.09 5.33 -24.56
N CYS A 561 21.79 5.47 -23.43
CA CYS A 561 21.46 6.41 -22.37
C CYS A 561 21.96 7.83 -22.71
N THR A 562 21.11 8.83 -22.45
CA THR A 562 21.41 10.26 -22.65
C THR A 562 21.46 11.06 -21.34
N GLY A 563 21.04 10.47 -20.22
CA GLY A 563 21.12 11.05 -18.88
C GLY A 563 20.42 10.19 -17.84
N GLY A 564 20.58 10.54 -16.57
CA GLY A 564 20.05 9.83 -15.42
C GLY A 564 20.34 10.58 -14.14
N ARG A 565 19.93 10.02 -13.01
CA ARG A 565 20.21 10.53 -11.66
C ARG A 565 20.24 9.38 -10.65
N ARG A 566 21.17 9.48 -9.68
CA ARG A 566 21.45 8.50 -8.61
C ARG A 566 21.82 7.11 -9.11
N MET A 567 22.48 6.34 -8.24
CA MET A 567 22.66 4.92 -8.50
C MET A 567 21.30 4.23 -8.46
N ALA A 568 21.20 3.07 -9.09
CA ALA A 568 20.02 2.23 -8.90
C ALA A 568 20.09 1.56 -7.53
N PRO A 569 18.97 1.05 -7.01
CA PRO A 569 18.97 0.04 -5.97
C PRO A 569 19.82 -1.17 -6.35
N ALA A 570 20.33 -1.89 -5.36
CA ALA A 570 20.90 -3.22 -5.59
C ALA A 570 19.77 -4.21 -5.92
N GLU A 571 20.11 -5.33 -6.57
CA GLU A 571 19.23 -6.50 -6.62
C GLU A 571 18.94 -6.99 -5.19
N ASP A 572 17.79 -7.64 -4.97
CA ASP A 572 17.43 -8.29 -3.69
C ASP A 572 17.60 -7.36 -2.47
N SER A 573 17.13 -6.11 -2.57
CA SER A 573 17.37 -5.08 -1.54
C SER A 573 16.12 -4.68 -0.74
N GLY A 574 15.01 -5.42 -0.85
CA GLY A 574 13.80 -5.18 -0.08
C GLY A 574 13.00 -3.98 -0.59
N GLY A 575 12.97 -3.82 -1.91
CA GLY A 575 12.29 -2.70 -2.57
C GLY A 575 12.85 -1.33 -2.18
N VAL A 576 12.09 -0.28 -2.48
CA VAL A 576 12.55 1.11 -2.27
C VAL A 576 12.89 1.39 -0.80
N TRP A 577 12.09 0.85 0.13
CA TRP A 577 12.29 1.03 1.57
C TRP A 577 13.52 0.30 2.09
N GLY A 578 13.71 -0.97 1.75
CA GLY A 578 14.90 -1.73 2.12
C GLY A 578 16.18 -1.10 1.56
N TRP A 579 16.15 -0.62 0.31
CA TRP A 579 17.27 0.14 -0.27
C TRP A 579 17.53 1.47 0.46
N GLU A 580 16.51 2.20 0.91
CA GLU A 580 16.68 3.41 1.73
C GLU A 580 17.21 3.08 3.15
N ASN A 581 16.83 1.95 3.76
CA ASN A 581 17.42 1.45 5.01
C ASN A 581 18.90 1.09 4.84
N ILE A 582 19.25 0.31 3.81
CA ILE A 582 20.64 -0.07 3.48
C ILE A 582 21.52 1.17 3.31
N GLN A 583 21.04 2.21 2.60
CA GLN A 583 21.76 3.47 2.44
C GLN A 583 22.03 4.15 3.80
N ALA A 584 21.01 4.23 4.67
CA ALA A 584 21.13 4.85 5.99
C ALA A 584 22.09 4.07 6.92
N ALA A 585 21.97 2.73 6.92
CA ALA A 585 22.81 1.84 7.71
C ALA A 585 24.28 1.85 7.26
N VAL A 586 24.55 2.00 5.96
CA VAL A 586 25.91 2.12 5.41
C VAL A 586 26.54 3.50 5.69
N GLU A 587 25.73 4.55 5.88
CA GLU A 587 26.20 5.88 6.28
C GLU A 587 26.47 6.00 7.79
N ASP A 588 25.60 5.45 8.66
CA ASP A 588 25.87 5.44 10.11
C ASP A 588 26.72 4.24 10.55
N ARG A 589 28.01 4.51 10.82
CA ARG A 589 28.97 3.59 11.44
C ARG A 589 28.57 2.99 12.80
N LYS A 590 27.42 3.36 13.36
CA LYS A 590 26.85 2.80 14.59
C LYS A 590 25.57 2.01 14.36
N HIS A 591 25.04 1.94 13.14
CA HIS A 591 23.93 1.07 12.83
C HIS A 591 24.31 -0.37 13.19
N PRO A 592 23.43 -1.18 13.82
CA PRO A 592 23.74 -2.56 14.15
C PRO A 592 24.21 -3.36 12.93
N GLU A 593 23.63 -3.11 11.77
CA GLU A 593 23.89 -3.82 10.51
C GLU A 593 24.91 -3.11 9.59
N HIS A 594 25.54 -2.01 10.01
CA HIS A 594 26.46 -1.23 9.16
C HIS A 594 27.56 -2.10 8.54
N ASP A 595 28.18 -2.97 9.34
CA ASP A 595 29.28 -3.82 8.86
C ASP A 595 28.77 -4.95 7.95
N GLU A 596 27.53 -5.40 8.15
CA GLU A 596 26.87 -6.45 7.37
C GLU A 596 26.44 -5.95 6.00
N TYR A 597 25.65 -4.87 5.93
CA TYR A 597 25.25 -4.29 4.64
C TYR A 597 26.44 -3.79 3.82
N ARG A 598 27.51 -3.30 4.47
CA ARG A 598 28.76 -2.99 3.76
C ARG A 598 29.44 -4.22 3.18
N GLN A 599 29.43 -5.34 3.89
CA GLN A 599 29.96 -6.60 3.38
C GLN A 599 29.10 -7.13 2.22
N TRP A 600 27.77 -7.05 2.35
CA TRP A 600 26.80 -7.48 1.33
C TRP A 600 26.95 -6.66 0.03
N LEU A 601 27.05 -5.33 0.12
CA LEU A 601 27.39 -4.45 -1.01
C LEU A 601 28.84 -4.60 -1.53
N GLY A 602 29.67 -5.43 -0.90
CA GLY A 602 31.07 -5.63 -1.29
C GLY A 602 31.99 -4.43 -1.04
N LEU A 603 31.59 -3.46 -0.21
CA LEU A 603 32.32 -2.20 0.03
C LEU A 603 33.58 -2.42 0.87
N GLY A 604 34.72 -2.00 0.34
CA GLY A 604 36.02 -2.10 1.01
C GLY A 604 36.16 -1.22 2.26
N GLU A 605 37.24 -1.44 3.04
CA GLU A 605 37.56 -0.61 4.19
C GLU A 605 37.83 0.85 3.76
N GLY A 606 36.96 1.76 4.20
CA GLY A 606 37.03 3.19 3.84
C GLY A 606 36.37 3.57 2.52
N GLU A 607 35.75 2.63 1.81
CA GLU A 607 34.94 2.92 0.62
C GLU A 607 33.59 3.55 1.02
N VAL A 608 33.08 4.48 0.22
CA VAL A 608 31.85 5.24 0.51
C VAL A 608 30.83 4.93 -0.57
N LEU A 609 29.60 4.59 -0.16
CA LEU A 609 28.46 4.42 -1.06
C LEU A 609 28.01 5.79 -1.58
N ASP A 610 28.39 6.15 -2.81
CA ASP A 610 27.93 7.38 -3.46
C ASP A 610 26.53 7.17 -4.06
N VAL A 611 25.50 7.32 -3.21
CA VAL A 611 24.09 7.21 -3.60
C VAL A 611 23.68 8.22 -4.68
N ALA A 612 24.41 9.33 -4.80
CA ALA A 612 24.19 10.35 -5.82
C ALA A 612 24.84 10.00 -7.18
N HIS A 613 25.73 9.01 -7.21
CA HIS A 613 26.51 8.61 -8.38
C HIS A 613 25.63 8.31 -9.59
N PHE A 614 25.98 8.85 -10.75
CA PHE A 614 25.42 8.42 -12.01
C PHE A 614 26.41 8.72 -13.14
N ASP A 615 26.88 7.67 -13.83
CA ASP A 615 27.63 7.80 -15.07
C ASP A 615 26.86 7.20 -16.26
N LYS A 616 26.54 8.07 -17.23
CA LYS A 616 25.86 7.69 -18.48
C LYS A 616 26.74 6.79 -19.36
N ASP A 617 28.07 6.92 -19.29
CA ASP A 617 29.00 6.24 -20.18
C ASP A 617 29.21 4.79 -19.70
N GLU A 618 29.14 4.54 -18.39
CA GLU A 618 28.99 3.18 -17.85
C GLU A 618 27.68 2.52 -18.29
N VAL A 619 26.54 3.22 -18.16
CA VAL A 619 25.25 2.70 -18.63
C VAL A 619 25.30 2.38 -20.13
N ASN A 620 25.90 3.25 -20.94
CA ASN A 620 26.11 2.98 -22.36
C ASN A 620 27.06 1.80 -22.60
N GLN A 621 28.04 1.56 -21.74
CA GLN A 621 28.89 0.36 -21.80
C GLN A 621 28.10 -0.91 -21.50
N ARG A 622 27.20 -0.90 -20.50
CA ARG A 622 26.28 -2.02 -20.18
C ARG A 622 25.34 -2.28 -21.36
N LEU A 623 24.65 -1.24 -21.86
CA LEU A 623 23.76 -1.32 -23.03
C LEU A 623 24.45 -1.82 -24.31
N SER A 624 25.74 -1.53 -24.51
CA SER A 624 26.49 -2.00 -25.69
C SER A 624 26.64 -3.53 -25.79
N ARG A 625 26.34 -4.26 -24.70
CA ARG A 625 26.41 -5.73 -24.60
C ARG A 625 25.11 -6.43 -25.05
N LEU A 626 24.02 -5.70 -25.28
CA LEU A 626 22.74 -6.22 -25.79
C LEU A 626 22.76 -6.45 -27.32
N ARG A 627 23.87 -6.96 -27.88
CA ARG A 627 24.16 -6.97 -29.33
C ARG A 627 24.60 -8.32 -29.87
#